data_AF-A0A0A1XLW7-F1
#
_entry.id   AF-A0A0A1XLW7-F1
#
_cell.length_a   1.000
_cell.length_b   1.000
_cell.length_c   1.000
_cell.angle_alpha   90.00
_cell.angle_beta   90.00
_cell.angle_gamma   90.00
#
_symmetry.space_group_name_H-M   'P 1'
#
loop_
_entity.id
_entity.type
_entity.pdbx_description
1 polymer ?
#
loop_
_entity_poly.entity_id
_entity_poly.type
_entity_poly.pdbx_seq_one_letter_code
_entity_poly.pdbx_strand_id
1 'polypeptide(L)'
;IKKEYESGKQTIIELIFNFQTEISFAYGLSPLAVEMSAERAAQVASVMRIVNESIEKLKISLLIPRVLENPLTVRRHLKGTKYEKCWRAIQSFLIVKKTKEQKFNPEENLQLLQLIDMFHENFEMLHSLPNWLDELSDEDKSLLDAFTLLQNIAEERLSKSAMAELTKEKKIHQIYHDNEQMKKNIADFQGKLHNQKINLRWKLAAKDGVIKKYEADLAFKKWDNNVRIREELVKSSRRIHNIHMASVIKQKELEEELEKTKSAYEKMLKQNLLHEKEVRDEKNKLLLQLQALLKKFDQNIGEKIKENVYLQEEYDEQKKQFDEFLIDYQREEAEYEAIVKTKEEEDRRKHEERVMLFMMTRAAKIIQRAFRKYRRGKKKVEKKKGKKKRN
;
A
#
# COMPACT_ATOMS: atom_id res chain seq x y z
N ILE A 1 -95.35 -51.29 -35.21
CA ILE A 1 -94.11 -51.36 -36.03
C ILE A 1 -93.99 -50.23 -37.07
N LYS A 2 -94.67 -50.24 -38.23
CA LYS A 2 -94.46 -49.21 -39.29
C LYS A 2 -94.86 -47.77 -38.87
N LYS A 3 -95.96 -47.63 -38.12
CA LYS A 3 -96.41 -46.34 -37.54
C LYS A 3 -95.52 -45.83 -36.41
N GLU A 4 -94.98 -46.71 -35.57
CA GLU A 4 -94.06 -46.34 -34.49
C GLU A 4 -92.70 -45.91 -35.04
N TYR A 5 -92.25 -46.49 -36.15
CA TYR A 5 -91.00 -46.11 -36.82
C TYR A 5 -91.09 -44.74 -37.51
N GLU A 6 -92.25 -44.40 -38.09
CA GLU A 6 -92.53 -43.07 -38.65
C GLU A 6 -92.67 -42.00 -37.56
N SER A 7 -93.38 -42.33 -36.47
CA SER A 7 -93.51 -41.46 -35.29
C SER A 7 -92.15 -41.17 -34.66
N GLY A 8 -91.29 -42.19 -34.50
CA GLY A 8 -89.94 -42.01 -33.97
C GLY A 8 -89.04 -41.14 -34.85
N LYS A 9 -89.19 -41.21 -36.18
CA LYS A 9 -88.47 -40.30 -37.10
C LYS A 9 -88.94 -38.86 -36.97
N GLN A 10 -90.25 -38.62 -36.83
CA GLN A 10 -90.78 -37.27 -36.61
C GLN A 10 -90.29 -36.68 -35.29
N THR A 11 -90.27 -37.46 -34.21
CA THR A 11 -89.77 -36.99 -32.90
C THR A 11 -88.27 -36.67 -32.92
N ILE A 12 -87.47 -37.44 -33.67
CA ILE A 12 -86.03 -37.16 -33.83
C ILE A 12 -85.79 -35.89 -34.66
N ILE A 13 -86.59 -35.66 -35.71
CA ILE A 13 -86.50 -34.44 -36.53
C ILE A 13 -86.88 -33.21 -35.71
N GLU A 14 -87.94 -33.28 -34.89
CA GLU A 14 -88.32 -32.19 -33.97
C GLU A 14 -87.25 -31.92 -32.91
N LEU A 15 -86.62 -32.96 -32.38
CA LEU A 15 -85.52 -32.81 -31.42
C LEU A 15 -84.29 -32.15 -32.05
N ILE A 16 -83.92 -32.51 -33.28
CA ILE A 16 -82.80 -31.89 -34.00
C ILE A 16 -83.11 -30.42 -34.29
N PHE A 17 -84.33 -30.12 -34.71
CA PHE A 17 -84.77 -28.74 -34.99
C PHE A 17 -84.71 -27.88 -33.72
N ASN A 18 -85.25 -28.38 -32.61
CA ASN A 18 -85.23 -27.69 -31.31
C ASN A 18 -83.80 -27.44 -30.80
N PHE A 19 -82.90 -28.42 -30.95
CA PHE A 19 -81.51 -28.29 -30.53
C PHE A 19 -80.73 -27.26 -31.38
N GLN A 20 -81.00 -27.18 -32.68
CA GLN A 20 -80.40 -26.16 -33.56
C GLN A 20 -80.89 -24.74 -33.24
N THR A 21 -82.16 -24.57 -32.87
CA THR A 21 -82.69 -23.27 -32.43
C THR A 21 -82.10 -22.81 -31.11
N GLU A 22 -81.91 -23.69 -30.13
CA GLU A 22 -81.33 -23.33 -28.83
C GLU A 22 -79.85 -22.92 -28.94
N ILE A 23 -79.06 -23.64 -29.73
CA ILE A 23 -77.65 -23.27 -29.99
C ILE A 23 -77.57 -21.91 -30.67
N SER A 24 -78.47 -21.64 -31.63
CA SER A 24 -78.45 -20.38 -32.37
C SER A 24 -78.86 -19.17 -31.51
N PHE A 25 -79.77 -19.36 -30.55
CA PHE A 25 -80.15 -18.34 -29.57
C PHE A 25 -78.97 -18.01 -28.62
N ALA A 26 -78.18 -19.01 -28.23
CA ALA A 26 -77.01 -18.84 -27.37
C ALA A 26 -75.87 -18.01 -28.02
N TYR A 27 -75.79 -17.98 -29.36
CA TYR A 27 -74.81 -17.19 -30.11
C TYR A 27 -75.34 -15.83 -30.60
N GLY A 28 -76.54 -15.41 -30.16
CA GLY A 28 -77.12 -14.12 -30.52
C GLY A 28 -77.52 -13.99 -32.00
N LEU A 29 -77.76 -15.13 -32.68
CA LEU A 29 -78.20 -15.16 -34.07
C LEU A 29 -79.73 -15.11 -34.12
N SER A 30 -80.28 -14.16 -34.89
CA SER A 30 -81.72 -14.01 -35.12
C SER A 30 -82.35 -15.31 -35.64
N PRO A 31 -83.56 -15.73 -35.21
CA PRO A 31 -84.26 -16.90 -35.74
C PRO A 31 -84.36 -16.88 -37.28
N LEU A 32 -84.50 -15.69 -37.86
CA LEU A 32 -84.54 -15.46 -39.30
C LEU A 32 -83.20 -15.82 -39.99
N ALA A 33 -82.07 -15.63 -39.31
CA ALA A 33 -80.75 -15.98 -39.84
C ALA A 33 -80.51 -17.50 -39.84
N VAL A 34 -81.17 -18.23 -38.96
CA VAL A 34 -81.11 -19.69 -38.84
C VAL A 34 -81.96 -20.34 -39.92
N GLU A 35 -83.20 -19.87 -40.12
CA GLU A 35 -84.08 -20.32 -41.22
C GLU A 35 -83.44 -20.05 -42.60
N MET A 36 -82.92 -18.83 -42.81
CA MET A 36 -82.20 -18.48 -44.04
C MET A 36 -80.93 -19.34 -44.25
N SER A 37 -80.27 -19.77 -43.17
CA SER A 37 -79.10 -20.66 -43.25
C SER A 37 -79.50 -22.11 -43.55
N ALA A 38 -80.65 -22.59 -43.06
CA ALA A 38 -81.17 -23.93 -43.30
C ALA A 38 -81.73 -24.06 -44.72
N GLU A 39 -82.48 -23.08 -45.20
CA GLU A 39 -82.96 -23.00 -46.59
C GLU A 39 -81.79 -22.92 -47.57
N ARG A 40 -80.78 -22.09 -47.26
CA ARG A 40 -79.56 -22.02 -48.07
C ARG A 40 -78.81 -23.35 -48.04
N ALA A 41 -78.68 -24.01 -46.89
CA ALA A 41 -78.05 -25.32 -46.82
C ALA A 41 -78.80 -26.37 -47.67
N ALA A 42 -80.12 -26.35 -47.67
CA ALA A 42 -80.95 -27.20 -48.52
C ALA A 42 -80.78 -26.87 -50.02
N GLN A 43 -80.71 -25.58 -50.38
CA GLN A 43 -80.44 -25.13 -51.75
C GLN A 43 -79.04 -25.55 -52.21
N VAL A 44 -78.02 -25.38 -51.38
CA VAL A 44 -76.64 -25.82 -51.67
C VAL A 44 -76.61 -27.34 -51.84
N ALA A 45 -77.26 -28.11 -50.96
CA ALA A 45 -77.35 -29.55 -51.09
C ALA A 45 -78.07 -29.98 -52.38
N SER A 46 -79.14 -29.27 -52.77
CA SER A 46 -79.86 -29.55 -54.03
C SER A 46 -79.00 -29.24 -55.25
N VAL A 47 -78.29 -28.10 -55.28
CA VAL A 47 -77.40 -27.72 -56.38
C VAL A 47 -76.25 -28.72 -56.50
N MET A 48 -75.60 -29.07 -55.37
CA MET A 48 -74.54 -30.07 -55.36
C MET A 48 -75.03 -31.45 -55.81
N ARG A 49 -76.25 -31.85 -55.43
CA ARG A 49 -76.87 -33.09 -55.93
C ARG A 49 -77.03 -33.07 -57.45
N ILE A 50 -77.54 -31.98 -58.01
CA ILE A 50 -77.72 -31.84 -59.47
C ILE A 50 -76.38 -31.90 -60.21
N VAL A 51 -75.35 -31.21 -59.69
CA VAL A 51 -74.00 -31.23 -60.29
C VAL A 51 -73.41 -32.65 -60.25
N ASN A 52 -73.55 -33.35 -59.12
CA ASN A 52 -73.08 -34.73 -58.98
C ASN A 52 -73.83 -35.69 -59.93
N GLU A 53 -75.15 -35.59 -60.00
CA GLU A 53 -75.97 -36.39 -60.92
C GLU A 53 -75.60 -36.12 -62.38
N SER A 54 -75.27 -34.86 -62.71
CA SER A 54 -74.85 -34.48 -64.06
C SER A 54 -73.48 -35.07 -64.42
N ILE A 55 -72.54 -35.11 -63.47
CA ILE A 55 -71.24 -35.77 -63.65
C ILE A 55 -71.43 -37.29 -63.88
N GLU A 56 -72.27 -37.96 -63.08
CA GLU A 56 -72.51 -39.40 -63.23
C GLU A 56 -73.23 -39.75 -64.55
N LYS A 57 -74.19 -38.91 -64.99
CA LYS A 57 -74.84 -39.07 -66.30
C LYS A 57 -73.87 -38.82 -67.45
N LEU A 58 -72.96 -37.85 -67.30
CA LEU A 58 -71.92 -37.57 -68.29
C LEU A 58 -70.95 -38.75 -68.41
N LYS A 59 -70.50 -39.32 -67.28
CA LYS A 59 -69.66 -40.54 -67.26
C LYS A 59 -70.29 -41.69 -68.05
N ILE A 60 -71.60 -41.92 -67.92
CA ILE A 60 -72.28 -42.99 -68.69
C ILE A 60 -72.42 -42.64 -70.15
N SER A 61 -72.76 -41.40 -70.45
CA SER A 61 -72.89 -40.93 -71.83
C SER A 61 -71.62 -41.21 -72.62
N LEU A 62 -70.46 -40.97 -72.02
CA LEU A 62 -69.16 -41.23 -72.60
C LEU A 62 -68.87 -42.74 -72.79
N LEU A 63 -69.49 -43.60 -71.98
CA LEU A 63 -69.35 -45.06 -72.09
C LEU A 63 -70.35 -45.72 -73.06
N ILE A 64 -71.43 -45.05 -73.45
CA ILE A 64 -72.46 -45.59 -74.37
C ILE A 64 -71.86 -46.09 -75.70
N PRO A 65 -70.97 -45.34 -76.38
CA PRO A 65 -70.32 -45.81 -77.61
C PRO A 65 -69.59 -47.15 -77.41
N ARG A 66 -68.85 -47.30 -76.31
CA ARG A 66 -68.11 -48.53 -75.97
C ARG A 66 -69.00 -49.70 -75.57
N VAL A 67 -70.09 -49.42 -74.86
CA VAL A 67 -71.15 -50.38 -74.54
C VAL A 67 -71.76 -50.95 -75.82
N LEU A 68 -71.91 -50.11 -76.87
CA LEU A 68 -72.41 -50.52 -78.17
C LEU A 68 -71.39 -51.28 -79.02
N GLU A 69 -70.09 -50.98 -78.86
CA GLU A 69 -69.00 -51.68 -79.54
C GLU A 69 -68.73 -53.08 -78.97
N ASN A 70 -68.91 -53.27 -77.66
CA ASN A 70 -68.63 -54.53 -76.96
C ASN A 70 -69.89 -55.16 -76.32
N PRO A 71 -70.90 -55.57 -77.09
CA PRO A 71 -72.18 -56.02 -76.53
C PRO A 71 -72.07 -57.33 -75.74
N LEU A 72 -71.13 -58.22 -76.08
CA LEU A 72 -71.01 -59.52 -75.41
C LEU A 72 -70.46 -59.42 -73.99
N THR A 73 -69.57 -58.46 -73.71
CA THR A 73 -69.05 -58.19 -72.35
C THR A 73 -70.10 -57.49 -71.50
N VAL A 74 -70.86 -56.55 -72.08
CA VAL A 74 -72.02 -55.90 -71.42
C VAL A 74 -73.07 -56.94 -71.03
N ARG A 75 -73.39 -57.89 -71.91
CA ARG A 75 -74.32 -58.99 -71.60
C ARG A 75 -73.90 -59.80 -70.38
N ARG A 76 -72.60 -60.08 -70.21
CA ARG A 76 -72.11 -60.87 -69.06
C ARG A 76 -72.27 -60.13 -67.75
N HIS A 77 -72.10 -58.81 -67.75
CA HIS A 77 -72.15 -57.99 -66.55
C HIS A 77 -73.57 -57.57 -66.17
N LEU A 78 -74.48 -57.46 -67.16
CA LEU A 78 -75.87 -57.06 -66.92
C LEU A 78 -76.86 -58.23 -66.75
N LYS A 79 -76.48 -59.46 -67.13
CA LYS A 79 -77.35 -60.64 -67.02
C LYS A 79 -77.55 -61.03 -65.55
N GLY A 80 -78.80 -61.03 -65.09
CA GLY A 80 -79.17 -61.30 -63.70
C GLY A 80 -79.23 -60.06 -62.79
N THR A 81 -79.02 -58.85 -63.33
CA THR A 81 -79.16 -57.59 -62.59
C THR A 81 -80.50 -56.91 -62.89
N LYS A 82 -80.88 -55.91 -62.07
CA LYS A 82 -82.06 -55.05 -62.31
C LYS A 82 -82.03 -54.32 -63.68
N TYR A 83 -80.87 -54.29 -64.34
CA TYR A 83 -80.59 -53.60 -65.59
C TYR A 83 -80.68 -54.47 -66.84
N GLU A 84 -81.16 -55.72 -66.74
CA GLU A 84 -81.29 -56.62 -67.90
C GLU A 84 -82.18 -56.03 -69.02
N LYS A 85 -83.11 -55.13 -68.68
CA LYS A 85 -83.92 -54.38 -69.65
C LYS A 85 -83.06 -53.52 -70.58
N CYS A 86 -81.98 -52.92 -70.09
CA CYS A 86 -81.07 -52.10 -70.89
C CYS A 86 -80.26 -52.95 -71.88
N TRP A 87 -79.91 -54.18 -71.51
CA TRP A 87 -79.33 -55.15 -72.44
C TRP A 87 -80.29 -55.49 -73.59
N ARG A 88 -81.58 -55.69 -73.32
CA ARG A 88 -82.59 -55.94 -74.36
C ARG A 88 -82.73 -54.75 -75.31
N ALA A 89 -82.65 -53.53 -74.80
CA ALA A 89 -82.67 -52.29 -75.59
C ALA A 89 -81.44 -52.17 -76.51
N ILE A 90 -80.24 -52.49 -76.01
CA ILE A 90 -79.01 -52.57 -76.84
C ILE A 90 -79.16 -53.64 -77.93
N GLN A 91 -79.70 -54.81 -77.57
CA GLN A 91 -79.89 -55.92 -78.51
C GLN A 91 -80.87 -55.54 -79.63
N SER A 92 -82.00 -54.89 -79.31
CA SER A 92 -82.93 -54.37 -80.32
C SER A 92 -82.28 -53.32 -81.23
N PHE A 93 -81.49 -52.41 -80.66
CA PHE A 93 -80.79 -51.38 -81.44
C PHE A 93 -79.75 -51.97 -82.40
N LEU A 94 -78.95 -52.94 -81.94
CA LEU A 94 -77.94 -53.61 -82.77
C LEU A 94 -78.54 -54.48 -83.88
N ILE A 95 -79.71 -55.10 -83.66
CA ILE A 95 -80.45 -55.84 -84.69
C ILE A 95 -80.93 -54.89 -85.80
N VAL A 96 -81.51 -53.74 -85.41
CA VAL A 96 -81.98 -52.71 -86.36
C VAL A 96 -80.82 -52.09 -87.14
N LYS A 97 -79.68 -51.83 -86.47
CA LYS A 97 -78.46 -51.31 -87.11
C LYS A 97 -77.86 -52.27 -88.15
N LYS A 98 -77.98 -53.59 -87.94
CA LYS A 98 -77.48 -54.61 -88.89
C LYS A 98 -78.40 -54.87 -90.09
N THR A 99 -79.68 -54.49 -90.03
CA THR A 99 -80.67 -54.78 -91.09
C THR A 99 -80.88 -53.62 -92.06
N LYS A 100 -80.34 -52.42 -91.79
CA LYS A 100 -80.39 -51.26 -92.68
C LYS A 100 -78.98 -50.85 -93.15
N GLU A 101 -78.65 -51.12 -94.41
CA GLU A 101 -77.44 -50.60 -95.08
C GLU A 101 -77.58 -49.13 -95.56
N GLN A 102 -78.42 -48.31 -94.92
CA GLN A 102 -78.64 -46.92 -95.35
C GLN A 102 -77.89 -45.90 -94.49
N LYS A 103 -77.43 -44.83 -95.16
CA LYS A 103 -76.63 -43.71 -94.68
C LYS A 103 -76.98 -43.28 -93.25
N PHE A 104 -75.94 -43.16 -92.43
CA PHE A 104 -75.98 -42.78 -91.03
C PHE A 104 -76.41 -41.30 -90.89
N ASN A 105 -77.69 -41.02 -90.60
CA ASN A 105 -78.14 -39.68 -90.18
C ASN A 105 -78.32 -39.66 -88.65
N PRO A 106 -77.47 -38.94 -87.89
CA PRO A 106 -77.51 -38.92 -86.43
C PRO A 106 -78.75 -38.21 -85.83
N GLU A 107 -79.42 -37.34 -86.58
CA GLU A 107 -80.51 -36.49 -86.06
C GLU A 107 -81.90 -37.15 -86.01
N GLU A 108 -82.09 -38.34 -86.62
CA GLU A 108 -83.43 -38.97 -86.74
C GLU A 108 -83.58 -40.30 -85.97
N ASN A 109 -82.58 -40.73 -85.17
CA ASN A 109 -82.66 -41.99 -84.43
C ASN A 109 -83.34 -41.81 -83.05
N LEU A 110 -84.68 -41.79 -83.06
CA LEU A 110 -85.51 -41.84 -81.84
C LEU A 110 -85.09 -43.01 -80.90
N GLN A 111 -84.62 -44.11 -81.48
CA GLN A 111 -84.16 -45.30 -80.75
C GLN A 111 -82.81 -45.10 -80.04
N LEU A 112 -81.91 -44.27 -80.59
CA LEU A 112 -80.64 -43.94 -79.93
C LEU A 112 -80.87 -42.96 -78.78
N LEU A 113 -81.75 -41.98 -78.96
CA LEU A 113 -82.17 -41.07 -77.89
C LEU A 113 -82.88 -41.82 -76.76
N GLN A 114 -83.83 -42.71 -77.07
CA GLN A 114 -84.45 -43.59 -76.07
C GLN A 114 -83.43 -44.48 -75.34
N LEU A 115 -82.38 -44.93 -76.04
CA LEU A 115 -81.30 -45.69 -75.43
C LEU A 115 -80.49 -44.82 -74.46
N ILE A 116 -80.09 -43.62 -74.89
CA ILE A 116 -79.36 -42.65 -74.07
C ILE A 116 -80.19 -42.27 -72.84
N ASP A 117 -81.47 -41.96 -73.00
CA ASP A 117 -82.39 -41.63 -71.91
C ASP A 117 -82.51 -42.80 -70.92
N MET A 118 -82.66 -44.04 -71.42
CA MET A 118 -82.68 -45.24 -70.58
C MET A 118 -81.38 -45.45 -69.80
N PHE A 119 -80.22 -45.10 -70.38
CA PHE A 119 -78.93 -45.14 -69.70
C PHE A 119 -78.76 -43.99 -68.69
N HIS A 120 -79.29 -42.81 -68.99
CA HIS A 120 -79.30 -41.65 -68.08
C HIS A 120 -80.24 -41.83 -66.89
N GLU A 121 -81.35 -42.55 -67.05
CA GLU A 121 -82.26 -42.90 -65.95
C GLU A 121 -81.68 -44.00 -65.05
N ASN A 122 -80.86 -44.90 -65.62
CA ASN A 122 -80.27 -46.03 -64.90
C ASN A 122 -78.76 -45.83 -64.69
N PHE A 123 -78.37 -44.61 -64.31
CA PHE A 123 -76.95 -44.26 -64.29
C PHE A 123 -76.13 -45.00 -63.21
N GLU A 124 -76.79 -45.48 -62.17
CA GLU A 124 -76.20 -46.38 -61.17
C GLU A 124 -75.64 -47.69 -61.76
N MET A 125 -75.96 -48.03 -63.01
CA MET A 125 -75.41 -49.19 -63.71
C MET A 125 -73.89 -49.10 -63.93
N LEU A 126 -73.31 -47.89 -63.89
CA LEU A 126 -71.87 -47.66 -63.95
C LEU A 126 -71.08 -48.59 -63.02
N HIS A 127 -71.58 -48.79 -61.79
CA HIS A 127 -70.92 -49.63 -60.78
C HIS A 127 -70.89 -51.12 -61.12
N SER A 128 -71.74 -51.57 -62.05
CA SER A 128 -71.82 -52.96 -62.50
C SER A 128 -71.04 -53.23 -63.80
N LEU A 129 -70.60 -52.18 -64.50
CA LEU A 129 -69.80 -52.28 -65.70
C LEU A 129 -68.30 -52.40 -65.35
N PRO A 130 -67.48 -52.99 -66.24
CA PRO A 130 -66.03 -52.96 -66.08
C PRO A 130 -65.49 -51.51 -66.02
N ASN A 131 -64.29 -51.30 -65.47
CA ASN A 131 -63.62 -49.99 -65.39
C ASN A 131 -63.18 -49.47 -66.78
N TRP A 132 -64.14 -49.19 -67.66
CA TRP A 132 -63.91 -48.59 -68.98
C TRP A 132 -63.68 -47.08 -68.92
N LEU A 133 -63.84 -46.47 -67.74
CA LEU A 133 -63.52 -45.07 -67.47
C LEU A 133 -62.01 -44.76 -67.63
N ASP A 134 -61.13 -45.70 -67.27
CA ASP A 134 -59.68 -45.50 -67.33
C ASP A 134 -59.14 -45.53 -68.77
N GLU A 135 -59.88 -46.16 -69.68
CA GLU A 135 -59.53 -46.31 -71.10
C GLU A 135 -60.17 -45.24 -72.01
N LEU A 136 -60.84 -44.23 -71.43
CA LEU A 136 -61.37 -43.07 -72.15
C LEU A 136 -60.24 -42.25 -72.81
N SER A 137 -60.59 -41.54 -73.89
CA SER A 137 -59.65 -40.62 -74.56
C SER A 137 -59.24 -39.48 -73.64
N ASP A 138 -58.09 -38.85 -73.90
CA ASP A 138 -57.62 -37.71 -73.10
C ASP A 138 -58.58 -36.51 -73.19
N GLU A 139 -59.31 -36.37 -74.29
CA GLU A 139 -60.34 -35.34 -74.49
C GLU A 139 -61.56 -35.59 -73.57
N ASP A 140 -62.01 -36.83 -73.47
CA ASP A 140 -63.12 -37.23 -72.59
C ASP A 140 -62.75 -37.11 -71.11
N LYS A 141 -61.49 -37.43 -70.75
CA LYS A 141 -60.95 -37.25 -69.40
C LYS A 141 -60.85 -35.77 -69.04
N SER A 142 -60.37 -34.93 -69.95
CA SER A 142 -60.33 -33.47 -69.77
C SER A 142 -61.72 -32.87 -69.52
N LEU A 143 -62.75 -33.38 -70.21
CA LEU A 143 -64.13 -32.96 -69.98
C LEU A 143 -64.61 -33.35 -68.57
N LEU A 144 -64.33 -34.58 -68.12
CA LEU A 144 -64.65 -35.02 -66.76
C LEU A 144 -63.90 -34.19 -65.70
N ASP A 145 -62.63 -33.88 -65.93
CA ASP A 145 -61.81 -33.04 -65.06
C ASP A 145 -62.35 -31.61 -64.96
N ALA A 146 -62.84 -31.03 -66.07
CA ALA A 146 -63.46 -29.71 -66.05
C ALA A 146 -64.76 -29.68 -65.22
N PHE A 147 -65.59 -30.71 -65.31
CA PHE A 147 -66.82 -30.80 -64.51
C PHE A 147 -66.57 -31.09 -63.03
N THR A 148 -65.55 -31.89 -62.69
CA THR A 148 -65.13 -32.08 -61.30
C THR A 148 -64.48 -30.82 -60.71
N LEU A 149 -63.73 -30.06 -61.50
CA LEU A 149 -63.25 -28.74 -61.09
C LEU A 149 -64.40 -27.76 -60.83
N LEU A 150 -65.43 -27.76 -61.69
CA LEU A 150 -66.64 -26.96 -61.48
C LEU A 150 -67.37 -27.35 -60.19
N GLN A 151 -67.45 -28.65 -59.89
CA GLN A 151 -68.00 -29.15 -58.63
C GLN A 151 -67.21 -28.62 -57.42
N ASN A 152 -65.87 -28.68 -57.45
CA ASN A 152 -65.02 -28.19 -56.36
C ASN A 152 -65.17 -26.68 -56.16
N ILE A 153 -65.22 -25.91 -57.25
CA ILE A 153 -65.43 -24.45 -57.19
C ILE A 153 -66.83 -24.14 -56.65
N ALA A 154 -67.85 -24.87 -57.10
CA ALA A 154 -69.21 -24.71 -56.61
C ALA A 154 -69.28 -25.03 -55.12
N GLU A 155 -68.65 -26.11 -54.65
CA GLU A 155 -68.58 -26.47 -53.24
C GLU A 155 -67.91 -25.38 -52.40
N GLU A 156 -66.75 -24.87 -52.83
CA GLU A 156 -66.02 -23.83 -52.10
C GLU A 156 -66.77 -22.48 -52.06
N ARG A 157 -67.49 -22.14 -53.12
CA ARG A 157 -68.25 -20.88 -53.20
C ARG A 157 -69.59 -20.96 -52.48
N LEU A 158 -70.27 -22.10 -52.59
CA LEU A 158 -71.57 -22.32 -51.96
C LEU A 158 -71.43 -22.53 -50.43
N SER A 159 -70.32 -23.13 -49.97
CA SER A 159 -70.01 -23.30 -48.55
C SER A 159 -69.59 -22.01 -47.83
N LYS A 160 -69.19 -20.96 -48.56
CA LYS A 160 -68.85 -19.65 -47.97
C LYS A 160 -70.10 -18.87 -47.61
N SER A 161 -70.40 -18.80 -46.31
CA SER A 161 -71.46 -17.92 -45.79
C SER A 161 -70.99 -16.46 -45.72
N ALA A 162 -71.90 -15.52 -45.96
CA ALA A 162 -71.63 -14.07 -45.84
C ALA A 162 -71.12 -13.70 -44.43
N MET A 163 -71.54 -14.44 -43.40
CA MET A 163 -71.05 -14.27 -42.03
C MET A 163 -69.59 -14.72 -41.85
N ALA A 164 -69.15 -15.75 -42.56
CA ALA A 164 -67.76 -16.20 -42.53
C ALA A 164 -66.82 -15.20 -43.24
N GLU A 165 -67.31 -14.51 -44.27
CA GLU A 165 -66.57 -13.44 -44.93
C GLU A 165 -66.48 -12.18 -44.06
N LEU A 166 -67.59 -11.77 -43.44
CA LEU A 166 -67.60 -10.61 -42.52
C LEU A 166 -66.67 -10.81 -41.32
N THR A 167 -66.61 -12.03 -40.76
CA THR A 167 -65.71 -12.35 -39.63
C THR A 167 -64.24 -12.36 -40.05
N LYS A 168 -63.93 -12.83 -41.26
CA LYS A 168 -62.58 -12.72 -41.84
C LYS A 168 -62.19 -11.26 -42.04
N GLU A 169 -63.06 -10.45 -42.60
CA GLU A 169 -62.83 -9.02 -42.82
C GLU A 169 -62.58 -8.27 -41.51
N LYS A 170 -63.41 -8.51 -40.47
CA LYS A 170 -63.19 -7.95 -39.13
C LYS A 170 -61.81 -8.33 -38.55
N LYS A 171 -61.40 -9.59 -38.68
CA LYS A 171 -60.07 -10.05 -38.24
C LYS A 171 -58.95 -9.37 -39.02
N ILE A 172 -59.11 -9.19 -40.33
CA ILE A 172 -58.13 -8.49 -41.17
C ILE A 172 -57.97 -7.04 -40.70
N HIS A 173 -59.08 -6.34 -40.43
CA HIS A 173 -59.03 -4.97 -39.91
C HIS A 173 -58.37 -4.88 -38.52
N GLN A 174 -58.67 -5.83 -37.63
CA GLN A 174 -58.02 -5.89 -36.33
C GLN A 174 -56.50 -6.08 -36.46
N ILE A 175 -56.07 -7.05 -37.27
CA ILE A 175 -54.65 -7.30 -37.55
C ILE A 175 -53.99 -6.07 -38.18
N TYR A 176 -54.70 -5.35 -39.06
CA TYR A 176 -54.18 -4.12 -39.66
C TYR A 176 -53.91 -3.04 -38.60
N HIS A 177 -54.87 -2.79 -37.71
CA HIS A 177 -54.71 -1.81 -36.63
C HIS A 177 -53.60 -2.21 -35.65
N ASP A 178 -53.53 -3.50 -35.27
CA ASP A 178 -52.47 -4.01 -34.41
C ASP A 178 -51.10 -3.84 -35.06
N ASN A 179 -50.98 -4.15 -36.36
CA ASN A 179 -49.75 -3.94 -37.12
C ASN A 179 -49.36 -2.45 -37.22
N GLU A 180 -50.32 -1.55 -37.39
CA GLU A 180 -50.06 -0.10 -37.40
C GLU A 180 -49.55 0.38 -36.03
N GLN A 181 -50.16 -0.11 -34.95
CA GLN A 181 -49.71 0.20 -33.59
C GLN A 181 -48.31 -0.39 -33.31
N MET A 182 -48.04 -1.62 -33.75
CA MET A 182 -46.72 -2.23 -33.63
C MET A 182 -45.66 -1.45 -34.40
N LYS A 183 -45.98 -0.93 -35.59
CA LYS A 183 -45.05 -0.05 -36.34
C LYS A 183 -44.73 1.23 -35.55
N LYS A 184 -45.74 1.88 -34.94
CA LYS A 184 -45.53 3.07 -34.09
C LYS A 184 -44.64 2.73 -32.89
N ASN A 185 -44.93 1.63 -32.19
CA ASN A 185 -44.15 1.19 -31.05
C ASN A 185 -42.69 0.88 -31.43
N ILE A 186 -42.45 0.24 -32.58
CA ILE A 186 -41.11 -0.05 -33.09
C ILE A 186 -40.35 1.26 -33.34
N ALA A 187 -40.98 2.25 -33.98
CA ALA A 187 -40.36 3.55 -34.21
C ALA A 187 -40.00 4.26 -32.89
N ASP A 188 -40.90 4.24 -31.91
CA ASP A 188 -40.66 4.82 -30.58
C ASP A 188 -39.50 4.14 -29.84
N PHE A 189 -39.44 2.80 -29.88
CA PHE A 189 -38.34 2.05 -29.27
C PHE A 189 -37.02 2.28 -29.98
N GLN A 190 -37.01 2.37 -31.31
CA GLN A 190 -35.83 2.74 -32.08
C GLN A 190 -35.33 4.15 -31.72
N GLY A 191 -36.24 5.12 -31.56
CA GLY A 191 -35.92 6.47 -31.12
C GLY A 191 -35.32 6.50 -29.70
N LYS A 192 -35.95 5.79 -28.75
CA LYS A 192 -35.42 5.64 -27.38
C LYS A 192 -34.03 5.00 -27.37
N LEU A 193 -33.83 3.93 -28.14
CA LEU A 193 -32.55 3.25 -28.25
C LEU A 193 -31.47 4.16 -28.85
N HIS A 194 -31.80 4.93 -29.87
CA HIS A 194 -30.90 5.89 -30.48
C HIS A 194 -30.48 6.98 -29.48
N ASN A 195 -31.43 7.57 -28.76
CA ASN A 195 -31.18 8.57 -27.73
C ASN A 195 -30.31 8.01 -26.59
N GLN A 196 -30.55 6.77 -26.15
CA GLN A 196 -29.70 6.10 -25.16
C GLN A 196 -28.27 5.90 -25.68
N LYS A 197 -28.08 5.49 -26.94
CA LYS A 197 -26.75 5.35 -27.55
C LYS A 197 -26.01 6.68 -27.59
N ILE A 198 -26.68 7.76 -27.98
CA ILE A 198 -26.10 9.11 -27.98
C ILE A 198 -25.72 9.53 -26.56
N ASN A 199 -26.63 9.41 -25.59
CA ASN A 199 -26.37 9.76 -24.20
C ASN A 199 -25.20 8.98 -23.60
N LEU A 200 -25.08 7.69 -23.91
CA LEU A 200 -23.93 6.88 -23.50
C LEU A 200 -22.63 7.39 -24.11
N ARG A 201 -22.61 7.73 -25.42
CA ARG A 201 -21.44 8.32 -26.07
C ARG A 201 -21.00 9.63 -25.42
N TRP A 202 -21.94 10.53 -25.11
CA TRP A 202 -21.63 11.78 -24.40
C TRP A 202 -21.06 11.53 -23.01
N LYS A 203 -21.65 10.59 -22.25
CA LYS A 203 -21.14 10.21 -20.92
C LYS A 203 -19.73 9.61 -21.00
N LEU A 204 -19.46 8.77 -21.99
CA LEU A 204 -18.14 8.20 -22.22
C LEU A 204 -17.13 9.29 -22.59
N ALA A 205 -17.46 10.16 -23.55
CA ALA A 205 -16.58 11.27 -23.94
C ALA A 205 -16.27 12.22 -22.77
N ALA A 206 -17.26 12.51 -21.91
CA ALA A 206 -17.07 13.31 -20.70
C ALA A 206 -16.12 12.61 -19.71
N LYS A 207 -16.30 11.31 -19.47
CA LYS A 207 -15.41 10.51 -18.62
C LYS A 207 -13.99 10.46 -19.19
N ASP A 208 -13.84 10.24 -20.50
CA ASP A 208 -12.55 10.22 -21.17
C ASP A 208 -11.83 11.57 -21.05
N GLY A 209 -12.56 12.69 -21.16
CA GLY A 209 -12.00 14.02 -20.93
C GLY A 209 -11.46 14.20 -19.51
N VAL A 210 -12.18 13.71 -18.50
CA VAL A 210 -11.73 13.73 -17.09
C VAL A 210 -10.52 12.82 -16.88
N ILE A 211 -10.52 11.62 -17.46
CA ILE A 211 -9.39 10.68 -17.39
C ILE A 211 -8.13 11.31 -17.98
N LYS A 212 -8.21 11.87 -19.19
CA LYS A 212 -7.08 12.54 -19.85
C LYS A 212 -6.52 13.70 -19.03
N LYS A 213 -7.39 14.48 -18.39
CA LYS A 213 -6.96 15.56 -17.49
C LYS A 213 -6.18 15.01 -16.29
N TYR A 214 -6.70 13.97 -15.63
CA TYR A 214 -6.01 13.36 -14.50
C TYR A 214 -4.70 12.66 -14.90
N GLU A 215 -4.64 12.04 -16.07
CA GLU A 215 -3.42 11.46 -16.62
C GLU A 215 -2.35 12.54 -16.85
N ALA A 216 -2.73 13.68 -17.42
CA ALA A 216 -1.83 14.82 -17.61
C ALA A 216 -1.34 15.40 -16.27
N ASP A 217 -2.25 15.62 -15.31
CA ASP A 217 -1.90 16.12 -13.98
C ASP A 217 -0.95 15.15 -13.24
N LEU A 218 -1.19 13.85 -13.37
CA LEU A 218 -0.36 12.82 -12.77
C LEU A 218 1.03 12.75 -13.43
N ALA A 219 1.10 12.86 -14.76
CA ALA A 219 2.36 12.94 -15.48
C ALA A 219 3.17 14.18 -15.08
N PHE A 220 2.52 15.34 -14.99
CA PHE A 220 3.13 16.57 -14.53
C PHE A 220 3.66 16.45 -13.09
N LYS A 221 2.84 15.94 -12.16
CA LYS A 221 3.27 15.74 -10.77
C LYS A 221 4.43 14.76 -10.63
N LYS A 222 4.45 13.68 -11.42
CA LYS A 222 5.59 12.75 -11.47
C LYS A 222 6.85 13.45 -11.98
N TRP A 223 6.73 14.25 -13.03
CA TRP A 223 7.84 15.02 -13.57
C TRP A 223 8.37 16.05 -12.56
N ASP A 224 7.50 16.87 -11.97
CA ASP A 224 7.85 17.88 -10.97
C ASP A 224 8.53 17.26 -9.75
N ASN A 225 7.99 16.14 -9.24
CA ASN A 225 8.60 15.42 -8.12
C ASN A 225 10.00 14.89 -8.49
N ASN A 226 10.15 14.27 -9.66
CA ASN A 226 11.47 13.79 -10.12
C ASN A 226 12.48 14.93 -10.28
N VAL A 227 12.06 16.11 -10.75
CA VAL A 227 12.92 17.29 -10.83
C VAL A 227 13.34 17.73 -9.42
N ARG A 228 12.40 17.90 -8.50
CA ARG A 228 12.69 18.29 -7.10
C ARG A 228 13.61 17.30 -6.39
N ILE A 229 13.36 15.99 -6.52
CA ILE A 229 14.21 14.95 -5.95
C ILE A 229 15.63 15.07 -6.52
N ARG A 230 15.78 15.24 -7.84
CA ARG A 230 17.08 15.38 -8.48
C ARG A 230 17.82 16.63 -7.99
N GLU A 231 17.13 17.76 -7.88
CA GLU A 231 17.70 19.00 -7.37
C GLU A 231 18.16 18.85 -5.91
N GLU A 232 17.33 18.27 -5.04
CA GLU A 232 17.71 18.04 -3.65
C GLU A 232 18.85 17.03 -3.52
N LEU A 233 18.89 16.00 -4.37
CA LEU A 233 20.01 15.06 -4.41
C LEU A 233 21.30 15.76 -4.80
N VAL A 234 21.28 16.63 -5.82
CA VAL A 234 22.46 17.43 -6.21
C VAL A 234 22.88 18.38 -5.09
N LYS A 235 21.94 19.10 -4.45
CA LYS A 235 22.24 19.97 -3.31
C LYS A 235 22.82 19.19 -2.14
N SER A 236 22.24 18.04 -1.81
CA SER A 236 22.72 17.15 -0.75
C SER A 236 24.13 16.66 -1.03
N SER A 237 24.38 16.14 -2.23
CA SER A 237 25.71 15.69 -2.64
C SER A 237 26.75 16.81 -2.58
N ARG A 238 26.40 18.03 -2.99
CA ARG A 238 27.28 19.21 -2.85
C ARG A 238 27.56 19.53 -1.38
N ARG A 239 26.55 19.51 -0.51
CA ARG A 239 26.73 19.72 0.94
C ARG A 239 27.65 18.67 1.56
N ILE A 240 27.41 17.39 1.26
CA ILE A 240 28.23 16.27 1.74
C ILE A 240 29.67 16.44 1.27
N HIS A 241 29.89 16.74 -0.01
CA HIS A 241 31.23 16.97 -0.55
C HIS A 241 31.94 18.13 0.14
N ASN A 242 31.26 19.26 0.33
CA ASN A 242 31.84 20.42 1.02
C ASN A 242 32.19 20.12 2.47
N ILE A 243 31.32 19.41 3.20
CA ILE A 243 31.59 18.97 4.58
C ILE A 243 32.79 18.02 4.61
N HIS A 244 32.85 17.06 3.70
CA HIS A 244 33.98 16.14 3.60
C HIS A 244 35.28 16.90 3.31
N MET A 245 35.30 17.82 2.33
CA MET A 245 36.48 18.63 2.03
C MET A 245 36.92 19.47 3.23
N ALA A 246 35.98 20.13 3.91
CA ALA A 246 36.28 20.89 5.12
C ALA A 246 36.86 19.99 6.24
N SER A 247 36.31 18.78 6.42
CA SER A 247 36.81 17.80 7.38
C SER A 247 38.23 17.34 7.03
N VAL A 248 38.51 17.07 5.75
CA VAL A 248 39.85 16.65 5.29
C VAL A 248 40.87 17.76 5.50
N ILE A 249 40.52 19.02 5.18
CA ILE A 249 41.38 20.17 5.45
C ILE A 249 41.66 20.27 6.95
N LYS A 250 40.62 20.13 7.80
CA LYS A 250 40.80 20.22 9.25
C LYS A 250 41.63 19.07 9.82
N GLN A 251 41.48 17.86 9.31
CA GLN A 251 42.32 16.72 9.68
C GLN A 251 43.78 17.00 9.36
N LYS A 252 44.07 17.53 8.17
CA LYS A 252 45.43 17.90 7.77
C LYS A 252 46.03 18.99 8.67
N GLU A 253 45.25 20.03 9.00
CA GLU A 253 45.70 21.07 9.94
C GLU A 253 46.07 20.48 11.31
N LEU A 254 45.22 19.58 11.84
CA LEU A 254 45.46 18.93 13.13
C LEU A 254 46.67 18.00 13.08
N GLU A 255 46.89 17.28 11.98
CA GLU A 255 48.10 16.47 11.78
C GLU A 255 49.36 17.34 11.77
N GLU A 256 49.34 18.49 11.10
CA GLU A 256 50.45 19.45 11.08
C GLU A 256 50.71 20.07 12.48
N GLU A 257 49.67 20.39 13.24
CA GLU A 257 49.78 20.86 14.63
C GLU A 257 50.34 19.77 15.56
N LEU A 258 49.90 18.53 15.39
CA LEU A 258 50.37 17.38 16.13
C LEU A 258 51.86 17.12 15.86
N GLU A 259 52.30 17.23 14.61
CA GLU A 259 53.72 17.08 14.26
C GLU A 259 54.58 18.23 14.82
N LYS A 260 54.09 19.48 14.76
CA LYS A 260 54.76 20.64 15.37
C LYS A 260 54.91 20.47 16.88
N THR A 261 53.85 20.04 17.58
CA THR A 261 53.88 19.84 19.03
C THR A 261 54.78 18.68 19.43
N LYS A 262 54.76 17.55 18.70
CA LYS A 262 55.71 16.44 18.90
C LYS A 262 57.15 16.91 18.75
N SER A 263 57.49 17.58 17.66
CA SER A 263 58.86 18.06 17.42
C SER A 263 59.32 19.09 18.47
N ALA A 264 58.41 19.95 18.96
CA ALA A 264 58.69 20.87 20.05
C ALA A 264 58.95 20.14 21.38
N TYR A 265 58.11 19.15 21.70
CA TYR A 265 58.27 18.31 22.88
C TYR A 265 59.60 17.55 22.86
N GLU A 266 59.96 16.94 21.72
CA GLU A 266 61.24 16.24 21.58
C GLU A 266 62.44 17.16 21.75
N LYS A 267 62.37 18.40 21.22
CA LYS A 267 63.42 19.41 21.43
C LYS A 267 63.55 19.78 22.90
N MET A 268 62.43 20.06 23.57
CA MET A 268 62.42 20.39 25.00
C MET A 268 62.94 19.22 25.84
N LEU A 269 62.55 17.98 25.52
CA LEU A 269 63.03 16.79 26.19
C LEU A 269 64.55 16.65 26.05
N LYS A 270 65.10 16.86 24.85
CA LYS A 270 66.56 16.85 24.63
C LYS A 270 67.26 17.95 25.44
N GLN A 271 66.71 19.16 25.49
CA GLN A 271 67.25 20.25 26.29
C GLN A 271 67.23 19.93 27.77
N ASN A 272 66.12 19.40 28.29
CA ASN A 272 66.00 19.00 29.69
C ASN A 272 66.99 17.89 30.06
N LEU A 273 67.18 16.90 29.18
CA LEU A 273 68.16 15.82 29.40
C LEU A 273 69.60 16.34 29.43
N LEU A 274 69.94 17.29 28.56
CA LEU A 274 71.24 17.96 28.58
C LEU A 274 71.42 18.75 29.88
N HIS A 275 70.43 19.54 30.26
CA HIS A 275 70.47 20.32 31.49
C HIS A 275 70.58 19.43 32.74
N GLU A 276 69.83 18.32 32.81
CA GLU A 276 69.93 17.34 33.89
C GLU A 276 71.33 16.72 33.96
N LYS A 277 71.96 16.48 32.80
CA LYS A 277 73.34 15.99 32.74
C LYS A 277 74.32 17.03 33.27
N GLU A 278 74.21 18.29 32.84
CA GLU A 278 75.04 19.41 33.31
C GLU A 278 74.94 19.58 34.83
N VAL A 279 73.71 19.60 35.37
CA VAL A 279 73.48 19.70 36.82
C VAL A 279 74.06 18.50 37.57
N ARG A 280 73.99 17.28 37.01
CA ARG A 280 74.64 16.10 37.60
C ARG A 280 76.16 16.23 37.61
N ASP A 281 76.76 16.72 36.52
CA ASP A 281 78.20 16.92 36.40
C ASP A 281 78.68 18.02 37.37
N GLU A 282 77.93 19.12 37.51
CA GLU A 282 78.20 20.17 38.50
C GLU A 282 78.10 19.66 39.93
N LYS A 283 77.03 18.91 40.26
CA LYS A 283 76.89 18.26 41.57
C LYS A 283 78.09 17.36 41.87
N ASN A 284 78.52 16.53 40.91
CA ASN A 284 79.67 15.67 41.07
C ASN A 284 80.97 16.45 41.29
N LYS A 285 81.15 17.56 40.55
CA LYS A 285 82.30 18.46 40.72
C LYS A 285 82.32 19.07 42.12
N LEU A 286 81.18 19.58 42.62
CA LEU A 286 81.06 20.14 43.96
C LEU A 286 81.31 19.08 45.05
N LEU A 287 80.81 17.85 44.86
CA LEU A 287 81.10 16.74 45.77
C LEU A 287 82.59 16.42 45.84
N LEU A 288 83.29 16.39 44.69
CA LEU A 288 84.74 16.20 44.65
C LEU A 288 85.50 17.34 45.33
N GLN A 289 85.07 18.59 45.12
CA GLN A 289 85.65 19.76 45.80
C GLN A 289 85.46 19.70 47.32
N LEU A 290 84.26 19.33 47.79
CA LEU A 290 83.97 19.16 49.21
C LEU A 290 84.83 18.03 49.81
N GLN A 291 84.94 16.89 49.13
CA GLN A 291 85.78 15.77 49.56
C GLN A 291 87.25 16.17 49.65
N ALA A 292 87.75 16.97 48.70
CA ALA A 292 89.11 17.51 48.76
C ALA A 292 89.31 18.48 49.93
N LEU A 293 88.32 19.32 50.23
CA LEU A 293 88.37 20.26 51.36
C LEU A 293 88.33 19.53 52.70
N LEU A 294 87.49 18.49 52.85
CA LEU A 294 87.46 17.62 54.03
C LEU A 294 88.82 16.94 54.23
N LYS A 295 89.42 16.37 53.19
CA LYS A 295 90.77 15.77 53.29
C LYS A 295 91.83 16.77 53.75
N LYS A 296 91.80 18.02 53.25
CA LYS A 296 92.73 19.08 53.69
C LYS A 296 92.47 19.48 55.14
N PHE A 297 91.21 19.57 55.54
CA PHE A 297 90.83 19.86 56.92
C PHE A 297 91.32 18.76 57.87
N ASP A 298 91.04 17.49 57.55
CA ASP A 298 91.48 16.33 58.33
C ASP A 298 93.02 16.28 58.44
N GLN A 299 93.74 16.58 57.35
CA GLN A 299 95.19 16.65 57.36
C GLN A 299 95.70 17.77 58.28
N ASN A 300 95.17 18.98 58.15
CA ASN A 300 95.60 20.13 58.95
C ASN A 300 95.27 19.93 60.45
N ILE A 301 94.08 19.43 60.78
CA ILE A 301 93.73 19.05 62.15
C ILE A 301 94.67 17.96 62.67
N GLY A 302 94.97 16.95 61.86
CA GLY A 302 95.94 15.90 62.22
C GLY A 302 97.34 16.46 62.50
N GLU A 303 97.81 17.41 61.71
CA GLU A 303 99.08 18.12 61.93
C GLU A 303 99.05 18.96 63.22
N LYS A 304 97.96 19.70 63.48
CA LYS A 304 97.79 20.50 64.69
C LYS A 304 97.67 19.67 65.96
N ILE A 305 97.03 18.50 65.89
CA ILE A 305 96.99 17.56 67.01
C ILE A 305 98.41 17.07 67.32
N LYS A 306 99.21 16.70 66.30
CA LYS A 306 100.60 16.30 66.51
C LYS A 306 101.44 17.42 67.11
N GLU A 307 101.30 18.64 66.62
CA GLU A 307 101.98 19.83 67.15
C GLU A 307 101.59 20.09 68.62
N ASN A 308 100.31 19.97 68.96
CA ASN A 308 99.83 20.14 70.33
C ASN A 308 100.40 19.05 71.26
N VAL A 309 100.43 17.79 70.82
CA VAL A 309 101.09 16.72 71.58
C VAL A 309 102.56 17.05 71.84
N TYR A 310 103.28 17.52 70.81
CA TYR A 310 104.69 17.91 70.96
C TYR A 310 104.88 19.09 71.92
N LEU A 311 104.07 20.15 71.81
CA LEU A 311 104.12 21.30 72.71
C LEU A 311 103.74 20.93 74.15
N GLN A 312 102.80 20.00 74.33
CA GLN A 312 102.41 19.49 75.64
C GLN A 312 103.56 18.69 76.27
N GLU A 313 104.25 17.85 75.48
CA GLU A 313 105.45 17.15 75.91
C GLU A 313 106.56 18.14 76.33
N GLU A 314 106.85 19.16 75.51
CA GLU A 314 107.83 20.22 75.85
C GLU A 314 107.42 21.00 77.11
N TYR A 315 106.13 21.34 77.25
CA TYR A 315 105.62 22.02 78.44
C TYR A 315 105.80 21.17 79.70
N ASP A 316 105.48 19.87 79.62
CA ASP A 316 105.64 18.94 80.74
C ASP A 316 107.13 18.75 81.10
N GLU A 317 108.04 18.76 80.11
CA GLU A 317 109.48 18.78 80.35
C GLU A 317 109.96 20.07 81.03
N GLN A 318 109.56 21.24 80.52
CA GLN A 318 109.89 22.54 81.12
C GLN A 318 109.33 22.67 82.53
N LYS A 319 108.12 22.16 82.76
CA LYS A 319 107.50 22.15 84.08
C LYS A 319 108.29 21.30 85.07
N LYS A 320 108.78 20.12 84.66
CA LYS A 320 109.68 19.32 85.50
C LYS A 320 110.95 20.07 85.86
N GLN A 321 111.59 20.72 84.88
CA GLN A 321 112.79 21.54 85.13
C GLN A 321 112.51 22.72 86.08
N PHE A 322 111.34 23.36 85.95
CA PHE A 322 110.94 24.44 86.84
C PHE A 322 110.65 23.94 88.26
N ASP A 323 109.97 22.80 88.40
CA ASP A 323 109.70 22.17 89.69
C ASP A 323 111.01 21.78 90.40
N GLU A 324 112.00 21.25 89.66
CA GLU A 324 113.36 20.99 90.17
C GLU A 324 114.05 22.28 90.62
N PHE A 325 114.03 23.33 89.80
CA PHE A 325 114.57 24.63 90.17
C PHE A 325 113.90 25.23 91.42
N LEU A 326 112.59 25.07 91.58
CA LEU A 326 111.85 25.60 92.73
C LEU A 326 112.27 24.92 94.04
N ILE A 327 112.60 23.62 94.00
CA ILE A 327 113.13 22.91 95.17
C ILE A 327 114.47 23.51 95.60
N ASP A 328 115.36 23.77 94.64
CA ASP A 328 116.66 24.41 94.91
C ASP A 328 116.49 25.85 95.40
N TYR A 329 115.59 26.62 94.79
CA TYR A 329 115.29 28.00 95.20
C TYR A 329 114.73 28.07 96.63
N GLN A 330 113.78 27.19 96.98
CA GLN A 330 113.23 27.12 98.34
C GLN A 330 114.29 26.78 99.38
N ARG A 331 115.27 25.95 99.01
CA ARG A 331 116.41 25.61 99.87
C ARG A 331 117.29 26.84 100.12
N GLU A 332 117.59 27.60 99.07
CA GLU A 332 118.41 28.81 99.15
C GLU A 332 117.69 29.97 99.87
N GLU A 333 116.38 30.13 99.66
CA GLU A 333 115.56 31.11 100.36
C GLU A 333 115.48 30.82 101.88
N ALA A 334 115.39 29.55 102.27
CA ALA A 334 115.44 29.14 103.68
C ALA A 334 116.79 29.48 104.34
N GLU A 335 117.90 29.34 103.61
CA GLU A 335 119.23 29.76 104.08
C GLU A 335 119.33 31.29 104.21
N TYR A 336 118.81 32.03 103.22
CA TYR A 336 118.79 33.50 103.25
C TYR A 336 117.93 34.06 104.39
N GLU A 337 116.72 33.54 104.61
CA GLU A 337 115.85 33.96 105.71
C GLU A 337 116.51 33.76 107.09
N ALA A 338 117.26 32.67 107.27
CA ALA A 338 118.00 32.43 108.51
C ALA A 338 119.08 33.49 108.74
N ILE A 339 119.76 33.93 107.68
CA ILE A 339 120.78 34.99 107.74
C ILE A 339 120.15 36.37 107.99
N VAL A 340 118.99 36.66 107.39
CA VAL A 340 118.32 37.96 107.60
C VAL A 340 117.74 38.07 109.00
N LYS A 341 117.07 37.02 109.52
CA LYS A 341 116.50 37.03 110.89
C LYS A 341 117.58 37.29 111.96
N THR A 342 118.75 36.69 111.81
CA THR A 342 119.89 36.92 112.72
C THR A 342 120.40 38.36 112.67
N LYS A 343 120.40 38.99 111.48
CA LYS A 343 120.81 40.39 111.31
C LYS A 343 119.79 41.41 111.85
N GLU A 344 118.49 41.16 111.67
CA GLU A 344 117.43 42.04 112.18
C GLU A 344 117.34 42.07 113.71
N GLU A 345 117.66 40.95 114.38
CA GLU A 345 117.75 40.89 115.84
C GLU A 345 118.89 41.75 116.38
N GLU A 346 120.04 41.80 115.70
CA GLU A 346 121.15 42.67 116.09
C GLU A 346 120.84 44.16 115.91
N ASP A 347 120.16 44.54 114.82
CA ASP A 347 119.83 45.94 114.55
C ASP A 347 118.73 46.49 115.48
N ARG A 348 117.78 45.65 115.92
CA ARG A 348 116.80 46.02 116.97
C ARG A 348 117.48 46.38 118.29
N ARG A 349 118.46 45.58 118.76
CA ARG A 349 119.24 45.89 119.97
C ARG A 349 119.92 47.26 119.90
N LYS A 350 120.55 47.59 118.76
CA LYS A 350 121.23 48.87 118.56
C LYS A 350 120.28 50.07 118.45
N HIS A 351 119.03 49.85 118.05
CA HIS A 351 118.03 50.92 117.96
C HIS A 351 117.51 51.33 119.34
N GLU A 352 117.22 50.36 120.22
CA GLU A 352 116.72 50.61 121.57
C GLU A 352 117.71 51.42 122.43
N GLU A 353 119.01 51.15 122.31
CA GLU A 353 120.07 51.91 122.99
C GLU A 353 120.08 53.40 122.60
N ARG A 354 119.81 53.72 121.33
CA ARG A 354 119.79 55.12 120.82
C ARG A 354 118.55 55.89 121.28
N VAL A 355 117.40 55.23 121.39
CA VAL A 355 116.15 55.85 121.86
C VAL A 355 116.26 56.30 123.32
N MET A 356 116.91 55.49 124.16
CA MET A 356 117.11 55.79 125.59
C MET A 356 117.96 57.06 125.80
N LEU A 357 119.02 57.22 125.00
CA LEU A 357 119.91 58.40 125.03
C LEU A 357 119.19 59.70 124.62
N PHE A 358 118.26 59.62 123.65
CA PHE A 358 117.47 60.75 123.19
C PHE A 358 116.49 61.26 124.26
N MET A 359 115.86 60.36 125.03
CA MET A 359 114.92 60.73 126.09
C MET A 359 115.60 61.51 127.23
N MET A 360 116.80 61.08 127.65
CA MET A 360 117.60 61.79 128.68
C MET A 360 117.94 63.23 128.26
N THR A 361 118.28 63.44 126.99
CA THR A 361 118.67 64.75 126.45
C THR A 361 117.48 65.71 126.30
N ARG A 362 116.28 65.17 126.02
CA ARG A 362 115.04 65.95 125.90
C ARG A 362 114.52 66.46 127.25
N ALA A 363 114.67 65.67 128.31
CA ALA A 363 114.31 66.07 129.67
C ALA A 363 115.13 67.29 130.16
N ALA A 364 116.45 67.31 129.89
CA ALA A 364 117.35 68.39 130.30
C ALA A 364 117.00 69.76 129.67
N LYS A 365 116.55 69.79 128.40
CA LYS A 365 116.18 71.03 127.68
C LYS A 365 114.90 71.70 128.20
N ILE A 366 113.96 70.92 128.75
CA ILE A 366 112.68 71.44 129.28
C ILE A 366 112.92 72.22 130.58
N ILE A 367 113.78 71.71 131.47
CA ILE A 367 114.14 72.33 132.75
C ILE A 367 114.83 73.69 132.54
N GLN A 368 115.74 73.79 131.58
CA GLN A 368 116.48 75.03 131.28
C GLN A 368 115.60 76.15 130.69
N ARG A 369 114.53 75.81 129.95
CA ARG A 369 113.57 76.80 129.40
C ARG A 369 112.67 77.41 130.46
N ALA A 370 112.21 76.62 131.44
CA ALA A 370 111.34 77.10 132.52
C ALA A 370 112.03 78.17 133.39
N PHE A 371 113.31 77.98 133.72
CA PHE A 371 114.07 78.91 134.58
C PHE A 371 114.32 80.29 133.94
N ARG A 372 114.56 80.35 132.61
CA ARG A 372 114.80 81.61 131.89
C ARG A 372 113.56 82.51 131.78
N LYS A 373 112.36 81.93 131.80
CA LYS A 373 111.06 82.64 131.70
C LYS A 373 110.71 83.39 132.99
N TYR A 374 111.04 82.82 134.16
CA TYR A 374 110.80 83.41 135.48
C TYR A 374 111.62 84.71 135.71
N ARG A 375 112.90 84.74 135.31
CA ARG A 375 113.81 85.86 135.63
C ARG A 375 113.47 87.17 134.91
N ARG A 376 112.82 87.13 133.74
CA ARG A 376 112.48 88.34 132.94
C ARG A 376 111.26 89.10 133.48
N GLY A 377 110.40 88.46 134.29
CA GLY A 377 109.21 89.10 134.87
C GLY A 377 109.50 90.07 136.02
N LYS A 378 110.52 89.78 136.85
CA LYS A 378 110.80 90.55 138.08
C LYS A 378 111.29 91.99 137.83
N LYS A 379 111.97 92.27 136.72
CA LYS A 379 112.56 93.59 136.41
C LYS A 379 111.57 94.67 135.90
N LYS A 380 110.32 94.31 135.55
CA LYS A 380 109.32 95.25 135.00
C LYS A 380 108.38 95.88 136.04
N VAL A 381 108.39 95.42 137.30
CA VAL A 381 107.40 95.83 138.32
C VAL A 381 107.87 97.02 139.20
N GLU A 382 109.17 97.25 139.39
CA GLU A 382 109.63 98.28 140.35
C GLU A 382 109.74 99.73 139.81
N LYS A 383 109.65 99.97 138.49
CA LYS A 383 109.82 101.32 137.90
C LYS A 383 108.56 102.25 137.91
N LYS A 384 107.47 101.91 138.61
CA LYS A 384 106.16 102.64 138.50
C LYS A 384 105.57 103.28 139.78
N LYS A 385 106.31 103.47 140.88
CA LYS A 385 105.82 104.23 142.06
C LYS A 385 106.77 105.38 142.44
N GLY A 386 106.56 106.55 141.84
CA GLY A 386 107.18 107.81 142.22
C GLY A 386 106.23 109.00 142.02
N LYS A 387 105.90 109.67 143.14
CA LYS A 387 105.37 111.04 143.33
C LYS A 387 103.85 111.33 143.25
N LYS A 388 103.20 111.43 144.44
CA LYS A 388 102.24 112.50 144.82
C LYS A 388 102.06 112.57 146.36
N LYS A 389 102.59 113.62 147.03
CA LYS A 389 101.97 114.58 147.98
C LYS A 389 103.00 115.21 148.96
N ARG A 390 102.86 116.53 149.16
CA ARG A 390 103.52 117.44 150.12
C ARG A 390 102.98 117.22 151.55
N ASN A 391 103.87 117.25 152.54
CA ASN A 391 103.95 118.13 153.72
C ASN A 391 105.00 117.59 154.68
#